data_AF-A0A4D8R3A7-F1
#
_entry.id   AF-A0A4D8R3A7-F1
#
_cell.length_a   1.000
_cell.length_b   1.000
_cell.length_c   1.000
_cell.angle_alpha   90.00
_cell.angle_beta   90.00
_cell.angle_gamma   90.00
#
_symmetry.space_group_name_H-M   'P 1'
#
loop_
_entity.id
_entity.type
_entity.pdbx_description
1 polymer ?
#
loop_
_entity_poly.entity_id
_entity_poly.type
_entity_poly.pdbx_seq_one_letter_code
_entity_poly.pdbx_strand_id
1 'polypeptide(L)'
;MIPGAPEAGFAADARPACGSCGAVYDPAVGDPGREVPPGTPFGGLPDYWRCPDCGGPQHGFTALTPSGGDPMEARVAALTTSYRLIAERDMAGVPICNDALAVEALGFRPHGPGWIGCVIAPWFLNAVMIPRDPALWADRRDGDKMENTLPSGAYRFTAARVGVLGTLAVIPLASAMNVFADQEDARAAAVLALDHLMRVPRPALPSDQPGASDREAAKPALSRRSLFGRARR
;
A
#
# COMPACT_ATOMS: atom_id res chain seq x y z
N MET A 1 1.32 -47.95 3.51
CA MET A 1 1.42 -47.27 4.82
C MET A 1 2.08 -45.93 4.57
N ILE A 2 1.31 -44.84 4.57
CA ILE A 2 1.87 -43.49 4.66
C ILE A 2 1.50 -42.97 6.04
N PRO A 3 2.46 -42.79 6.95
CA PRO A 3 2.25 -41.95 8.12
C PRO A 3 3.26 -40.80 8.10
N GLY A 4 2.79 -39.58 8.34
CA GLY A 4 3.69 -38.44 8.52
C GLY A 4 3.08 -37.08 8.17
N ALA A 5 1.81 -36.86 8.49
CA ALA A 5 1.39 -35.50 8.78
C ALA A 5 2.05 -35.11 10.11
N PRO A 6 2.74 -33.95 10.23
CA PRO A 6 3.36 -33.57 11.48
C PRO A 6 2.27 -33.31 12.54
N GLU A 7 2.24 -34.13 13.59
CA GLU A 7 1.30 -34.01 14.72
C GLU A 7 1.54 -32.76 15.58
N ALA A 8 2.64 -32.04 15.35
CA ALA A 8 2.85 -30.69 15.86
C ALA A 8 2.55 -29.71 14.71
N GLY A 9 1.47 -28.92 14.84
CA GLY A 9 0.89 -28.05 13.80
C GLY A 9 1.77 -26.92 13.24
N PHE A 10 2.98 -27.23 12.81
CA PHE A 10 3.96 -26.36 12.16
C PHE A 10 4.24 -26.88 10.75
N ALA A 11 4.30 -25.98 9.78
CA ALA A 11 4.76 -26.31 8.43
C ALA A 11 6.23 -26.79 8.46
N ALA A 12 6.64 -27.58 7.45
CA ALA A 12 7.99 -28.17 7.40
C ALA A 12 9.11 -27.11 7.33
N ASP A 13 8.80 -25.93 6.80
CA ASP A 13 9.66 -24.75 6.69
C ASP A 13 9.46 -23.73 7.84
N ALA A 14 8.65 -24.06 8.84
CA ALA A 14 8.38 -23.16 9.95
C ALA A 14 9.65 -22.92 10.78
N ARG A 15 9.89 -21.64 11.12
CA ARG A 15 10.98 -21.17 12.00
C ARG A 15 10.39 -20.65 13.31
N PRO A 16 9.95 -21.52 14.24
CA PRO A 16 9.29 -21.07 15.45
C PRO A 16 10.28 -20.48 16.46
N ALA A 17 9.80 -19.57 17.32
CA ALA A 17 10.59 -18.96 18.37
C ALA A 17 10.17 -19.47 19.75
N CYS A 18 11.15 -19.66 20.62
CA CYS A 18 10.93 -20.04 22.01
C CYS A 18 10.25 -18.89 22.76
N GLY A 19 9.07 -19.13 23.34
CA GLY A 19 8.36 -18.14 24.14
C GLY A 19 9.08 -17.75 25.44
N SER A 20 10.05 -18.55 25.91
CA SER A 20 10.78 -18.28 27.15
C SER A 20 12.00 -17.38 26.96
N CYS A 21 12.75 -17.52 25.86
CA CYS A 21 14.00 -16.77 25.64
C CYS A 21 14.10 -16.09 24.27
N GLY A 22 13.14 -16.32 23.36
CA GLY A 22 13.14 -15.75 22.01
C GLY A 22 14.02 -16.47 20.99
N ALA A 23 14.71 -17.55 21.36
CA ALA A 23 15.54 -18.34 20.45
C ALA A 23 14.73 -18.88 19.25
N VAL A 24 15.22 -18.70 18.03
CA VAL A 24 14.56 -19.15 16.80
C VAL A 24 15.15 -20.49 16.35
N TYR A 25 14.30 -21.49 16.17
CA TYR A 25 14.71 -22.74 15.53
C TYR A 25 14.74 -22.57 14.01
N ASP A 26 15.84 -22.96 13.36
CA ASP A 26 15.97 -22.95 11.91
C ASP A 26 16.12 -24.36 11.37
N PRO A 27 15.14 -24.89 10.62
CA PRO A 27 15.23 -26.24 10.07
C PRO A 27 16.38 -26.38 9.08
N ALA A 28 16.83 -25.31 8.41
CA ALA A 28 17.98 -25.39 7.49
C ALA A 28 19.31 -25.60 8.23
N VAL A 29 19.38 -25.24 9.51
CA VAL A 29 20.56 -25.42 10.36
C VAL A 29 20.43 -26.68 11.23
N GLY A 30 19.22 -26.98 11.71
CA GLY A 30 18.98 -28.00 12.72
C GLY A 30 19.58 -27.61 14.08
N ASP A 31 20.00 -28.61 14.85
CA ASP A 31 20.73 -28.45 16.11
C ASP A 31 21.82 -29.53 16.23
N PRO A 32 22.97 -29.35 15.55
CA PRO A 32 24.04 -30.34 15.52
C PRO A 32 24.61 -30.66 16.90
N GLY A 33 24.52 -29.73 17.86
CA GLY A 33 24.96 -29.94 19.24
C GLY A 33 24.12 -30.98 20.01
N ARG A 34 22.95 -31.33 19.48
CA ARG A 34 22.02 -32.34 20.04
C ARG A 34 21.59 -33.36 19.00
N GLU A 35 22.45 -33.60 18.01
CA GLU A 35 22.26 -34.62 16.97
C GLU A 35 21.02 -34.40 16.09
N VAL A 36 20.57 -33.15 15.95
CA VAL A 36 19.52 -32.76 15.00
C VAL A 36 20.18 -32.25 13.72
N PRO A 37 20.12 -33.00 12.60
CA PRO A 37 20.79 -32.59 11.36
C PRO A 37 20.10 -31.40 10.69
N PRO A 38 20.84 -30.63 9.86
CA PRO A 38 20.27 -29.70 8.90
C PRO A 38 19.15 -30.33 8.06
N GLY A 39 18.09 -29.59 7.82
CA GLY A 39 16.88 -30.02 7.12
C GLY A 39 15.80 -30.66 8.01
N THR A 40 16.01 -30.78 9.32
CA THR A 40 15.01 -31.36 10.22
C THR A 40 13.88 -30.34 10.47
N PRO A 41 12.62 -30.61 10.08
CA PRO A 41 11.50 -29.72 10.37
C PRO A 41 11.21 -29.70 11.88
N PHE A 42 10.63 -28.60 12.39
CA PHE A 42 10.33 -28.50 13.83
C PHE A 42 9.38 -29.62 14.30
N GLY A 43 8.38 -29.98 13.48
CA GLY A 43 7.49 -31.11 13.76
C GLY A 43 8.13 -32.49 13.63
N GLY A 44 9.39 -32.57 13.20
CA GLY A 44 10.20 -33.79 13.16
C GLY A 44 11.26 -33.86 14.27
N LEU A 45 11.25 -32.91 15.21
CA LEU A 45 12.16 -32.94 16.36
C LEU A 45 11.73 -34.03 17.35
N PRO A 46 12.69 -34.76 17.98
CA PRO A 46 12.35 -35.75 19.00
C PRO A 46 11.69 -35.10 20.24
N ASP A 47 10.71 -35.75 20.87
CA ASP A 47 9.94 -35.20 22.01
C ASP A 47 10.80 -34.69 23.18
N TYR A 48 12.00 -35.23 23.35
CA TYR A 48 12.94 -34.84 24.40
C TYR A 48 13.79 -33.60 24.04
N TRP A 49 13.75 -33.12 22.80
CA TRP A 49 14.51 -31.94 22.39
C TRP A 49 14.00 -30.71 23.13
N ARG A 50 14.93 -29.84 23.52
CA ARG A 50 14.68 -28.62 24.29
C ARG A 50 15.34 -27.44 23.59
N CYS A 51 14.91 -26.22 23.91
CA CYS A 51 15.57 -25.01 23.45
C CYS A 51 17.08 -25.05 23.82
N PRO A 52 18.00 -24.78 22.88
CA PRO A 52 19.44 -24.74 23.16
C PRO A 52 19.83 -23.65 24.15
N ASP A 53 19.15 -22.50 24.10
CA ASP A 53 19.53 -21.33 24.89
C ASP A 53 18.98 -21.34 26.33
N CYS A 54 17.77 -21.86 26.55
CA CYS A 54 17.11 -21.80 27.86
C CYS A 54 16.65 -23.15 28.44
N GLY A 55 16.72 -24.24 27.67
CA GLY A 55 16.22 -25.56 28.10
C GLY A 55 14.68 -25.69 28.12
N GLY A 56 13.95 -24.68 27.62
CA GLY A 56 12.49 -24.71 27.50
C GLY A 56 11.98 -25.86 26.61
N PRO A 57 10.79 -26.41 26.88
CA PRO A 57 10.21 -27.51 26.11
C PRO A 57 9.68 -27.06 24.73
N GLN A 58 9.54 -28.00 23.78
CA GLN A 58 9.03 -27.72 22.42
C GLN A 58 7.65 -27.04 22.39
N HIS A 59 6.73 -27.43 23.27
CA HIS A 59 5.39 -26.83 23.32
C HIS A 59 5.39 -25.34 23.72
N GLY A 60 6.51 -24.82 24.23
CA GLY A 60 6.70 -23.40 24.50
C GLY A 60 7.13 -22.59 23.27
N PHE A 61 7.34 -23.24 22.12
CA PHE A 61 7.64 -22.55 20.87
C PHE A 61 6.36 -22.12 20.19
N THR A 62 6.35 -20.87 19.73
CA THR A 62 5.27 -20.32 18.93
C THR A 62 5.75 -20.09 17.52
N ALA A 63 4.85 -20.23 16.55
CA ALA A 63 5.19 -19.89 15.18
C ALA A 63 5.61 -18.43 15.17
N LEU A 64 6.80 -18.14 14.64
CA LEU A 64 7.03 -16.82 14.11
C LEU A 64 6.04 -16.67 12.96
N THR A 65 4.88 -16.11 13.26
CA THR A 65 4.20 -15.30 12.25
C THR A 65 5.29 -14.33 11.78
N PRO A 66 5.54 -14.15 10.49
CA PRO A 66 6.58 -13.23 10.04
C PRO A 66 6.20 -11.80 10.42
N SER A 67 6.42 -11.43 11.68
CA SER A 67 6.51 -10.07 12.18
C SER A 67 7.97 -9.67 12.01
N GLY A 68 8.34 -9.51 10.74
CA GLY A 68 9.70 -9.18 10.33
C GLY A 68 9.83 -8.60 8.92
N GLY A 69 8.72 -8.41 8.20
CA GLY A 69 8.71 -7.52 7.04
C GLY A 69 8.58 -6.08 7.50
N ASP A 70 9.16 -5.13 6.74
CA ASP A 70 8.83 -3.72 6.94
C ASP A 70 7.29 -3.60 6.91
N PRO A 71 6.64 -3.06 7.97
CA PRO A 71 5.19 -2.89 7.99
C PRO A 71 4.68 -2.10 6.78
N MET A 72 5.50 -1.23 6.20
CA MET A 72 5.22 -0.58 4.93
C MET A 72 5.17 -1.59 3.77
N GLU A 73 6.20 -2.42 3.61
CA GLU A 73 6.28 -3.40 2.51
C GLU A 73 5.11 -4.37 2.55
N ALA A 74 4.74 -4.88 3.73
CA ALA A 74 3.58 -5.76 3.87
C ALA A 74 2.28 -5.07 3.42
N ARG A 75 2.10 -3.78 3.78
CA ARG A 75 0.93 -2.99 3.38
C ARG A 75 0.93 -2.68 1.88
N VAL A 76 2.09 -2.38 1.30
CA VAL A 76 2.26 -2.12 -0.14
C VAL A 76 2.03 -3.39 -0.96
N ALA A 77 2.51 -4.54 -0.49
CA ALA A 77 2.26 -5.83 -1.13
C ALA A 77 0.76 -6.19 -1.13
N ALA A 78 0.08 -5.97 0.00
CA ALA A 78 -1.38 -6.16 0.09
C ALA A 78 -2.15 -5.18 -0.82
N LEU A 79 -1.67 -3.95 -0.98
CA LEU A 79 -2.27 -2.94 -1.87
C LEU A 79 -2.17 -3.36 -3.33
N THR A 80 -0.95 -3.76 -3.72
CA THR A 80 -0.65 -4.24 -5.06
C THR A 80 -1.49 -5.47 -5.40
N THR A 81 -1.57 -6.43 -4.48
CA THR A 81 -2.39 -7.63 -4.64
C THR A 81 -3.87 -7.27 -4.80
N SER A 82 -4.39 -6.36 -3.98
CA SER A 82 -5.79 -5.94 -4.06
C SER A 82 -6.14 -5.30 -5.41
N TYR A 83 -5.26 -4.43 -5.94
CA TYR A 83 -5.48 -3.83 -7.26
C TYR A 83 -5.30 -4.80 -8.42
N ARG A 84 -4.41 -5.80 -8.31
CA ARG A 84 -4.31 -6.88 -9.31
C ARG A 84 -5.60 -7.68 -9.39
N LEU A 85 -6.19 -8.02 -8.25
CA LEU A 85 -7.50 -8.69 -8.22
C LEU A 85 -8.60 -7.83 -8.86
N ILE A 86 -8.60 -6.52 -8.63
CA ILE A 86 -9.54 -5.59 -9.30
C ILE A 86 -9.28 -5.56 -10.81
N ALA A 87 -8.01 -5.55 -11.23
CA ALA A 87 -7.63 -5.56 -12.64
C ALA A 87 -8.19 -6.80 -13.35
N GLU A 88 -8.04 -7.97 -12.74
CA GLU A 88 -8.48 -9.26 -13.28
C GLU A 88 -10.01 -9.42 -13.25
N ARG A 89 -10.66 -9.03 -12.15
CA ARG A 89 -12.08 -9.31 -11.93
C ARG A 89 -13.01 -8.25 -12.53
N ASP A 90 -12.67 -6.98 -12.35
CA ASP A 90 -13.60 -5.87 -12.56
C ASP A 90 -13.22 -5.02 -13.78
N MET A 91 -11.92 -4.92 -14.08
CA MET A 91 -11.41 -4.00 -15.11
C MET A 91 -10.91 -4.68 -16.39
N ALA A 92 -10.89 -6.02 -16.43
CA ALA A 92 -10.47 -6.77 -17.60
C ALA A 92 -11.36 -6.45 -18.81
N GLY A 93 -10.75 -6.02 -19.92
CA GLY A 93 -11.44 -5.69 -21.17
C GLY A 93 -12.23 -4.37 -21.16
N VAL A 94 -12.15 -3.56 -20.10
CA VAL A 94 -12.77 -2.23 -20.09
C VAL A 94 -11.98 -1.29 -21.02
N PRO A 95 -12.61 -0.57 -21.97
CA PRO A 95 -11.90 0.24 -22.97
C PRO A 95 -11.01 1.37 -22.45
N ILE A 96 -11.15 1.75 -21.18
CA ILE A 96 -10.30 2.78 -20.54
C ILE A 96 -8.93 2.22 -20.12
N CYS A 97 -8.79 0.90 -20.05
CA CYS A 97 -7.58 0.22 -19.64
C CYS A 97 -6.51 0.28 -20.75
N ASN A 98 -5.27 0.56 -20.36
CA ASN A 98 -4.10 0.42 -21.21
C ASN A 98 -3.44 -0.94 -20.97
N ASP A 99 -3.55 -1.84 -21.93
CA ASP A 99 -3.01 -3.21 -21.86
C ASP A 99 -1.47 -3.27 -21.81
N ALA A 100 -0.77 -2.18 -22.14
CA ALA A 100 0.68 -2.07 -22.00
C ALA A 100 1.13 -1.85 -20.55
N LEU A 101 0.19 -1.60 -19.63
CA LEU A 101 0.47 -1.30 -18.24
C LEU A 101 0.03 -2.44 -17.31
N ALA A 102 0.72 -2.56 -16.19
CA ALA A 102 0.39 -3.50 -15.12
C ALA A 102 0.27 -2.78 -13.77
N VAL A 103 -0.39 -3.44 -12.83
CA VAL A 103 -0.49 -2.92 -11.45
C VAL A 103 0.88 -2.96 -10.77
N GLU A 104 1.38 -1.79 -10.42
CA GLU A 104 2.67 -1.57 -9.77
C GLU A 104 2.54 -0.49 -8.69
N ALA A 105 3.09 -0.76 -7.51
CA ALA A 105 3.15 0.20 -6.40
C ALA A 105 4.62 0.59 -6.17
N LEU A 106 4.91 1.89 -6.13
CA LEU A 106 6.29 2.39 -6.14
C LEU A 106 6.48 3.67 -5.30
N GLY A 107 7.73 3.87 -4.87
CA GLY A 107 8.16 5.11 -4.20
C GLY A 107 7.57 5.31 -2.80
N PHE A 108 7.04 4.26 -2.17
CA PHE A 108 6.46 4.37 -0.83
C PHE A 108 7.52 4.81 0.19
N ARG A 109 7.20 5.88 0.91
CA ARG A 109 8.07 6.48 1.93
C ARG A 109 7.25 6.97 3.12
N PRO A 110 7.81 6.97 4.34
CA PRO A 110 7.14 7.50 5.53
C PRO A 110 6.67 8.96 5.33
N HIS A 111 5.41 9.25 5.65
CA HIS A 111 4.88 10.62 5.65
C HIS A 111 3.69 10.76 6.61
N GLY A 112 3.77 11.72 7.53
CA GLY A 112 2.70 11.97 8.52
C GLY A 112 2.32 10.70 9.30
N PRO A 113 1.02 10.37 9.43
CA PRO A 113 0.55 9.20 10.16
C PRO A 113 0.71 7.88 9.39
N GLY A 114 1.28 7.92 8.19
CA GLY A 114 1.28 6.82 7.24
C GLY A 114 2.53 6.73 6.39
N TRP A 115 2.32 6.17 5.21
CA TRP A 115 3.27 6.14 4.10
C TRP A 115 2.60 6.70 2.86
N ILE A 116 3.35 7.38 2.02
CA ILE A 116 2.88 7.91 0.74
C ILE A 116 3.71 7.32 -0.40
N GLY A 117 3.06 6.92 -1.47
CA GLY A 117 3.68 6.43 -2.69
C GLY A 117 2.73 6.56 -3.88
N CYS A 118 3.07 5.95 -5.00
CA CYS A 118 2.22 5.91 -6.18
C CYS A 118 1.79 4.49 -6.50
N VAL A 119 0.59 4.36 -7.07
CA VAL A 119 0.08 3.13 -7.66
C VAL A 119 -0.27 3.40 -9.11
N ILE A 120 0.37 2.64 -10.00
CA ILE A 120 0.02 2.51 -11.41
C ILE A 120 -0.95 1.35 -11.54
N ALA A 121 -2.03 1.56 -12.30
CA ALA A 121 -2.93 0.52 -12.77
C ALA A 121 -3.27 0.81 -14.24
N PRO A 122 -3.73 -0.18 -15.03
CA PRO A 122 -4.12 0.04 -16.42
C PRO A 122 -5.14 1.16 -16.65
N TRP A 123 -5.91 1.55 -15.62
CA TRP A 123 -6.96 2.58 -15.72
C TRP A 123 -6.73 3.83 -14.84
N PHE A 124 -5.65 3.88 -14.04
CA PHE A 124 -5.27 5.11 -13.33
C PHE A 124 -3.78 5.15 -12.93
N LEU A 125 -3.32 6.36 -12.62
CA LEU A 125 -2.14 6.62 -11.81
C LEU A 125 -2.56 7.49 -10.62
N ASN A 126 -2.36 6.99 -9.41
CA ASN A 126 -2.73 7.69 -8.17
C ASN A 126 -1.54 7.82 -7.24
N ALA A 127 -1.41 8.96 -6.54
CA ALA A 127 -0.67 9.01 -5.29
C ALA A 127 -1.57 8.49 -4.17
N VAL A 128 -1.04 7.58 -3.34
CA VAL A 128 -1.79 6.87 -2.30
C VAL A 128 -1.09 7.06 -0.96
N MET A 129 -1.86 7.45 0.04
CA MET A 129 -1.46 7.47 1.44
C MET A 129 -2.11 6.29 2.18
N ILE A 130 -1.27 5.47 2.78
CA ILE A 130 -1.66 4.31 3.58
C ILE A 130 -1.44 4.67 5.06
N PRO A 131 -2.45 4.63 5.93
CA PRO A 131 -2.27 4.95 7.33
C PRO A 131 -1.56 3.79 8.04
N ARG A 132 -0.61 4.09 8.95
CA ARG A 132 0.07 3.02 9.73
C ARG A 132 -0.94 2.22 10.54
N ASP A 133 -1.85 2.92 11.20
CA ASP A 133 -3.00 2.34 11.89
C ASP A 133 -4.24 2.41 10.99
N PRO A 134 -4.79 1.26 10.53
CA PRO A 134 -6.04 1.21 9.77
C PRO A 134 -7.25 1.82 10.49
N ALA A 135 -7.23 1.90 11.83
CA ALA A 135 -8.33 2.48 12.61
C ALA A 135 -8.47 3.99 12.43
N LEU A 136 -7.39 4.68 12.02
CA LEU A 136 -7.34 6.15 11.91
C LEU A 136 -8.45 6.73 11.00
N TRP A 137 -8.84 5.99 9.96
CA TRP A 137 -9.85 6.40 8.97
C TRP A 137 -10.98 5.37 8.82
N ALA A 138 -11.24 4.59 9.88
CA ALA A 138 -12.27 3.55 9.87
C ALA A 138 -13.69 4.14 9.72
N ASP A 139 -13.91 5.37 10.19
CA ASP A 139 -15.19 6.09 10.13
C ASP A 139 -15.45 6.74 8.75
N ARG A 140 -14.42 6.84 7.90
CA ARG A 140 -14.51 7.45 6.57
C ARG A 140 -15.17 6.53 5.56
N ARG A 141 -16.01 7.12 4.71
CA ARG A 141 -16.67 6.44 3.60
C ARG A 141 -15.92 6.69 2.30
N ASP A 142 -16.08 5.77 1.36
CA ASP A 142 -15.56 5.93 0.00
C ASP A 142 -16.07 7.23 -0.62
N GLY A 143 -15.15 8.00 -1.21
CA GLY A 143 -15.45 9.29 -1.81
C GLY A 143 -15.35 10.49 -0.86
N ASP A 144 -15.26 10.29 0.45
CA ASP A 144 -15.09 11.37 1.43
C ASP A 144 -13.84 12.20 1.11
N LYS A 145 -13.93 13.52 1.27
CA LYS A 145 -12.80 14.43 1.02
C LYS A 145 -12.01 14.64 2.29
N MET A 146 -10.70 14.51 2.18
CA MET A 146 -9.75 14.62 3.28
C MET A 146 -8.68 15.62 2.92
N GLU A 147 -8.40 16.57 3.78
CA GLU A 147 -7.27 17.48 3.58
C GLU A 147 -6.04 16.89 4.27
N ASN A 148 -4.96 16.70 3.52
CA ASN A 148 -3.68 16.31 4.09
C ASN A 148 -2.58 17.24 3.57
N THR A 149 -1.67 17.61 4.48
CA THR A 149 -0.51 18.43 4.15
C THR A 149 0.63 17.54 3.69
N LEU A 150 1.15 17.85 2.51
CA LEU A 150 2.39 17.31 1.97
C LEU A 150 3.48 18.39 2.05
N PRO A 151 4.76 18.04 1.89
CA PRO A 151 5.83 19.04 1.89
C PRO A 151 5.59 20.18 0.90
N SER A 152 5.00 19.89 -0.28
CA SER A 152 4.68 20.88 -1.32
C SER A 152 3.46 21.76 -1.03
N GLY A 153 2.64 21.42 -0.04
CA GLY A 153 1.43 22.16 0.31
C GLY A 153 0.27 21.29 0.78
N ALA A 154 -0.90 21.89 1.01
CA ALA A 154 -2.12 21.18 1.36
C ALA A 154 -2.83 20.63 0.12
N TYR A 155 -3.24 19.37 0.16
CA TYR A 155 -3.95 18.71 -0.92
C TYR A 155 -5.25 18.06 -0.43
N ARG A 156 -6.24 18.04 -1.32
CA ARG A 156 -7.50 17.35 -1.08
C ARG A 156 -7.44 15.92 -1.63
N PHE A 157 -7.29 14.98 -0.71
CA PHE A 157 -7.38 13.56 -0.96
C PHE A 157 -8.84 13.09 -0.99
N THR A 158 -9.06 11.95 -1.62
CA THR A 158 -10.33 11.22 -1.58
C THR A 158 -10.12 9.90 -0.82
N ALA A 159 -11.00 9.59 0.12
CA ALA A 159 -11.00 8.30 0.81
C ALA A 159 -11.40 7.19 -0.17
N ALA A 160 -10.65 6.10 -0.17
CA ALA A 160 -10.92 4.91 -0.98
C ALA A 160 -10.63 3.65 -0.15
N ARG A 161 -11.61 2.75 -0.06
CA ARG A 161 -11.47 1.47 0.62
C ARG A 161 -11.00 0.40 -0.35
N VAL A 162 -9.93 -0.29 0.02
CA VAL A 162 -9.31 -1.30 -0.85
C VAL A 162 -9.09 -2.58 -0.06
N GLY A 163 -9.90 -3.60 -0.36
CA GLY A 163 -9.77 -4.94 0.22
C GLY A 163 -9.66 -4.93 1.75
N VAL A 164 -8.69 -5.69 2.26
CA VAL A 164 -8.41 -5.83 3.70
C VAL A 164 -7.58 -4.67 4.28
N LEU A 165 -7.11 -3.73 3.46
CA LEU A 165 -6.28 -2.61 3.93
C LEU A 165 -7.06 -1.51 4.66
N GLY A 166 -8.39 -1.57 4.59
CA GLY A 166 -9.25 -0.52 5.10
C GLY A 166 -9.24 0.72 4.22
N THR A 167 -9.45 1.87 4.84
CA THR A 167 -9.52 3.15 4.13
C THR A 167 -8.13 3.71 3.85
N LEU A 168 -7.92 4.12 2.60
CA LEU A 168 -6.73 4.81 2.11
C LEU A 168 -7.13 6.21 1.66
N ALA A 169 -6.16 7.11 1.52
CA ALA A 169 -6.38 8.44 0.95
C ALA A 169 -5.66 8.54 -0.40
N VAL A 170 -6.35 8.95 -1.46
CA VAL A 170 -5.80 9.00 -2.82
C VAL A 170 -5.90 10.38 -3.47
N ILE A 171 -4.88 10.74 -4.26
CA ILE A 171 -4.90 11.85 -5.21
C ILE A 171 -4.79 11.26 -6.62
N PRO A 172 -5.78 11.48 -7.50
CA PRO A 172 -5.65 11.15 -8.91
C PRO A 172 -4.57 12.00 -9.57
N LEU A 173 -3.59 11.35 -10.20
CA LEU A 173 -2.54 12.00 -10.99
C LEU A 173 -2.84 11.89 -12.49
N ALA A 174 -3.30 10.72 -12.93
CA ALA A 174 -3.84 10.51 -14.28
C ALA A 174 -5.00 9.49 -14.25
N SER A 175 -6.02 9.74 -15.08
CA SER A 175 -7.15 8.83 -15.28
C SER A 175 -7.27 8.32 -16.71
N ALA A 176 -6.52 8.91 -17.65
CA ALA A 176 -6.44 8.49 -19.03
C ALA A 176 -5.08 7.83 -19.23
N MET A 177 -5.01 6.51 -19.08
CA MET A 177 -3.72 5.79 -19.06
C MET A 177 -3.13 5.54 -20.45
N ASN A 178 -3.88 5.83 -21.50
CA ASN A 178 -3.40 5.84 -22.88
C ASN A 178 -2.41 6.97 -23.19
N VAL A 179 -2.19 7.91 -22.27
CA VAL A 179 -1.12 8.91 -22.37
C VAL A 179 0.27 8.31 -22.19
N PHE A 180 0.37 7.13 -21.58
CA PHE A 180 1.63 6.42 -21.36
C PHE A 180 1.86 5.37 -22.44
N ALA A 181 3.05 5.37 -23.02
CA ALA A 181 3.41 4.39 -24.05
C ALA A 181 3.58 2.97 -23.47
N ASP A 182 4.20 2.88 -22.31
CA ASP A 182 4.52 1.63 -21.63
C ASP A 182 4.69 1.83 -20.11
N GLN A 183 5.04 0.75 -19.41
CA GLN A 183 5.23 0.74 -17.97
C GLN A 183 6.39 1.66 -17.50
N GLU A 184 7.43 1.83 -18.31
CA GLU A 184 8.58 2.66 -17.93
C GLU A 184 8.21 4.15 -17.97
N ASP A 185 7.46 4.56 -19.00
CA ASP A 185 6.91 5.92 -19.11
C ASP A 185 5.97 6.25 -17.94
N ALA A 186 5.05 5.32 -17.61
CA ALA A 186 4.18 5.46 -16.44
C ALA A 186 4.97 5.52 -15.11
N ARG A 187 6.05 4.74 -14.97
CA ARG A 187 6.95 4.78 -13.80
C ARG A 187 7.66 6.12 -13.70
N ALA A 188 8.20 6.64 -14.79
CA ALA A 188 8.87 7.93 -14.83
C ALA A 188 7.92 9.06 -14.39
N ALA A 189 6.69 9.06 -14.92
CA ALA A 189 5.67 10.03 -14.52
C ALA A 189 5.28 9.90 -13.04
N ALA A 190 5.13 8.68 -12.53
CA ALA A 190 4.84 8.43 -11.12
C ALA A 190 5.93 8.98 -10.19
N VAL A 191 7.20 8.73 -10.52
CA VAL A 191 8.35 9.24 -9.76
C VAL A 191 8.39 10.77 -9.76
N LEU A 192 8.25 11.39 -10.94
CA LEU A 192 8.23 12.85 -11.07
C LEU A 192 7.09 13.50 -10.29
N ALA A 193 5.89 12.91 -10.36
CA ALA A 193 4.73 13.40 -9.63
C ALA A 193 4.92 13.29 -8.11
N LEU A 194 5.41 12.15 -7.63
CA LEU A 194 5.66 11.94 -6.21
C LEU A 194 6.74 12.89 -5.69
N ASP A 195 7.82 13.10 -6.45
CA ASP A 195 8.88 14.04 -6.06
C ASP A 195 8.39 15.49 -6.04
N HIS A 196 7.47 15.86 -6.94
CA HIS A 196 6.82 17.17 -6.88
C HIS A 196 5.98 17.33 -5.61
N LEU A 197 5.16 16.33 -5.27
CA LEU A 197 4.35 16.32 -4.05
C LEU A 197 5.20 16.36 -2.76
N MET A 198 6.39 15.79 -2.79
CA MET A 198 7.30 15.70 -1.64
C MET A 198 8.34 16.82 -1.59
N ARG A 199 8.36 17.75 -2.56
CA ARG A 199 9.29 18.88 -2.59
C ARG A 199 8.79 20.01 -1.72
N VAL A 200 9.59 20.42 -0.73
CA VAL A 200 9.34 21.66 0.02
C VAL A 200 9.43 22.86 -0.93
N PRO A 201 8.41 23.74 -1.03
CA PRO A 201 8.46 24.93 -1.84
C PRO A 201 9.61 25.79 -1.35
N ARG A 202 10.51 26.15 -2.26
CA ARG A 202 11.53 27.14 -1.94
C ARG A 202 10.79 28.44 -1.62
N PRO A 203 11.05 29.09 -0.48
CA PRO A 203 10.47 30.40 -0.22
C PRO A 203 10.78 31.29 -1.42
N ALA A 204 9.73 31.91 -1.97
CA ALA A 204 9.91 32.86 -3.05
C ALA A 204 10.89 33.94 -2.58
N LEU A 205 11.93 34.21 -3.36
CA LEU A 205 12.71 35.43 -3.16
C LEU A 205 11.71 36.59 -3.16
N PRO A 206 11.81 37.55 -2.21
CA PRO A 206 10.91 38.69 -2.19
C PRO A 206 10.99 39.38 -3.56
N SER A 207 9.90 39.28 -4.32
CA SER A 207 9.78 39.92 -5.61
C SER A 207 9.49 41.39 -5.37
N ASP A 208 10.41 42.25 -5.78
CA ASP A 208 10.30 43.71 -5.71
C ASP A 208 9.37 44.22 -6.85
N GLN A 209 8.15 43.69 -6.91
CA GLN A 209 7.13 44.14 -7.86
C GLN A 209 5.91 44.70 -7.13
N PRO A 210 5.58 46.00 -7.28
CA PRO A 210 4.34 46.54 -6.77
C PRO A 210 3.17 46.18 -7.70
N GLY A 211 2.23 45.40 -7.16
CA GLY A 211 0.78 45.50 -7.40
C GLY A 211 0.18 44.85 -8.66
N ALA A 212 -0.70 43.86 -8.45
CA ALA A 212 -1.93 43.74 -9.22
C ALA A 212 -3.03 43.19 -8.29
N SER A 213 -3.93 44.09 -7.89
CA SER A 213 -5.08 43.79 -7.04
C SER A 213 -5.96 42.68 -7.62
N ASP A 214 -6.42 41.79 -6.74
CA ASP A 214 -7.47 40.82 -6.99
C ASP A 214 -8.70 41.48 -7.63
N ARG A 215 -8.89 41.25 -8.94
CA ARG A 215 -10.20 41.33 -9.58
C ARG A 215 -10.71 39.92 -9.76
N GLU A 216 -11.39 39.44 -8.72
CA GLU A 216 -12.22 38.24 -8.77
C GLU A 216 -13.35 38.46 -9.79
N ALA A 217 -13.22 37.85 -10.97
CA ALA A 217 -14.28 37.82 -11.96
C ALA A 217 -15.39 36.87 -11.46
N ALA A 218 -16.44 37.46 -10.89
CA ALA A 218 -17.66 36.75 -10.56
C ALA A 218 -18.24 36.04 -11.80
N LYS A 219 -18.35 34.70 -11.73
CA LYS A 219 -19.10 33.90 -12.72
C LYS A 219 -20.55 34.40 -12.77
N PRO A 220 -21.10 34.76 -13.95
CA PRO A 220 -22.50 35.15 -14.03
C PRO A 220 -23.41 33.93 -13.77
N ALA A 221 -24.34 34.08 -12.84
CA ALA A 221 -25.35 33.08 -12.52
C ALA A 221 -26.36 32.96 -13.67
N LEU A 222 -26.28 31.87 -14.45
CA LEU A 222 -27.28 31.52 -15.45
C LEU A 222 -28.58 31.10 -14.73
N SER A 223 -29.58 31.98 -14.73
CA SER A 223 -30.93 31.70 -14.24
C SER A 223 -31.70 30.83 -15.24
N ARG A 224 -32.32 29.75 -14.75
CA ARG A 224 -33.05 28.72 -15.52
C ARG A 224 -34.40 29.18 -16.13
N ARG A 225 -34.61 30.49 -16.35
CA ARG A 225 -35.90 31.06 -16.79
C ARG A 225 -35.98 31.56 -18.24
N SER A 226 -34.96 31.34 -19.07
CA SER A 226 -34.93 31.86 -20.45
C SER A 226 -35.19 30.83 -21.57
N LEU A 227 -35.73 29.64 -21.27
CA LEU A 227 -35.84 28.56 -22.26
C LEU A 227 -37.22 28.29 -22.89
N PHE A 228 -38.29 29.06 -22.63
CA PHE A 228 -39.57 28.82 -23.32
C PHE A 228 -40.41 30.07 -23.67
N GLY A 229 -40.66 30.25 -24.98
CA GLY A 229 -41.77 31.02 -25.58
C GLY A 229 -41.35 32.38 -26.14
N ARG A 230 -41.62 32.77 -27.39
CA ARG A 230 -42.62 32.34 -28.38
C ARG A 230 -42.19 32.77 -29.79
N ALA A 231 -42.54 31.94 -30.77
CA ALA A 231 -42.63 32.29 -32.19
C ALA A 231 -43.83 33.23 -32.50
N ARG A 232 -43.80 33.81 -33.72
CA ARG A 232 -44.79 34.62 -34.48
C ARG A 232 -44.32 36.08 -34.61
N ARG A 233 -44.27 36.72 -35.79
CA ARG A 233 -44.67 36.42 -37.17
C ARG A 233 -43.68 37.15 -38.09
#